data_AF-A0A537HPG7-F1
#
_entry.id   AF-A0A537HPG7-F1
#
_cell.length_a   1.000
_cell.length_b   1.000
_cell.length_c   1.000
_cell.angle_alpha   90.00
_cell.angle_beta   90.00
_cell.angle_gamma   90.00
#
_symmetry.space_group_name_H-M   'P 1'
#
loop_
_entity.id
_entity.type
_entity.pdbx_description
1 polymer ?
#
loop_
_entity_poly.entity_id
_entity_poly.type
_entity_poly.pdbx_seq_one_letter_code
_entity_poly.pdbx_strand_id
1 'polypeptide(L)'
;MALDCTADLPCRFQNLDRVPFCKHSYNLCQTGHASLDLSRSQYARLEKNSLAASFCLCKKSFRWDSEAGVKPYRIGCKPVSKPVDVGSLKVGGYVVIDGEPCKIVEFEKSKPGKHGSAKARIVAISIFTGQKKNLISPVDGKTEVPMIEKKSGQIISIAGNSVQLMDLESYETFETPMPDDEELKRLMAPNAEVEYWDVLGKKMIVRKKG
;
A
#
# COMPACT_ATOMS: atom_id res chain seq x y z
N MET A 1 -4.41 64.37 -6.20
CA MET A 1 -3.27 64.48 -5.26
C MET A 1 -3.03 63.11 -4.65
N ALA A 2 -1.76 62.74 -4.45
CA ALA A 2 -1.20 61.42 -4.12
C ALA A 2 -1.03 60.51 -5.37
N LEU A 3 0.15 60.43 -6.02
CA LEU A 3 1.55 60.17 -5.65
C LEU A 3 1.94 58.69 -5.73
N ASP A 4 3.08 58.51 -6.40
CA ASP A 4 3.85 57.34 -6.75
C ASP A 4 4.04 56.29 -5.64
N CYS A 5 4.04 55.03 -6.07
CA CYS A 5 4.67 53.92 -5.34
C CYS A 5 6.02 53.60 -5.99
N THR A 6 7.09 54.19 -5.46
CA THR A 6 8.46 53.71 -5.63
C THR A 6 8.96 53.05 -4.34
N ALA A 7 9.96 52.19 -4.48
CA ALA A 7 10.84 51.56 -3.48
C ALA A 7 10.56 50.09 -3.10
N ASP A 8 11.25 49.20 -3.81
CA ASP A 8 12.41 48.40 -3.36
C ASP A 8 12.41 47.58 -2.04
N LEU A 9 12.50 46.25 -2.25
CA LEU A 9 13.36 45.22 -1.58
C LEU A 9 12.99 44.70 -0.16
N PRO A 10 13.55 43.56 0.31
CA PRO A 10 13.54 42.19 -0.27
C PRO A 10 13.26 41.06 0.76
N CYS A 11 13.11 39.81 0.26
CA CYS A 11 13.31 38.51 0.94
C CYS A 11 12.50 38.13 2.20
N ARG A 12 11.61 37.11 2.10
CA ARG A 12 11.68 35.93 3.01
C ARG A 12 10.83 34.73 2.54
N PHE A 13 11.55 33.64 2.31
CA PHE A 13 11.08 32.25 2.20
C PHE A 13 10.33 31.84 3.48
N GLN A 14 9.04 31.45 3.40
CA GLN A 14 8.38 30.57 4.40
C GLN A 14 7.17 29.81 3.81
N ASN A 15 7.27 28.47 3.88
CA ASN A 15 6.19 27.50 4.15
C ASN A 15 5.05 27.29 3.14
N LEU A 16 5.20 26.25 2.32
CA LEU A 16 4.09 25.51 1.71
C LEU A 16 3.79 24.27 2.54
N ASP A 17 2.84 24.39 3.48
CA ASP A 17 2.06 23.27 4.00
C ASP A 17 0.69 23.80 4.41
N ARG A 18 -0.21 23.91 3.43
CA ARG A 18 -1.66 24.01 3.64
C ARG A 18 -2.32 22.84 2.94
N VAL A 19 -2.48 21.75 3.67
CA VAL A 19 -3.45 20.68 3.36
C VAL A 19 -4.86 21.20 3.67
N PRO A 20 -5.81 21.22 2.70
CA PRO A 20 -7.20 21.46 3.02
C PRO A 20 -7.85 20.18 3.58
N PHE A 21 -8.16 20.23 4.87
CA PHE A 21 -9.15 19.35 5.52
C PHE A 21 -10.53 19.61 4.90
N CYS A 22 -11.15 18.58 4.32
CA CYS A 22 -12.58 18.61 3.97
C CYS A 22 -13.35 17.85 5.07
N LYS A 23 -14.04 18.59 5.94
CA LYS A 23 -15.11 18.10 6.82
C LYS A 23 -16.45 18.53 6.23
N HIS A 24 -17.51 17.75 6.49
CA HIS A 24 -18.95 17.95 6.16
C HIS A 24 -19.36 17.33 4.81
N SER A 25 -20.48 16.62 4.63
CA SER A 25 -21.60 16.22 5.49
C SER A 25 -22.46 15.20 4.73
N TYR A 26 -23.19 14.40 5.49
CA TYR A 26 -24.31 13.53 5.15
C TYR A 26 -25.28 14.07 4.08
N ASN A 27 -25.64 13.25 3.07
CA ASN A 27 -27.01 12.70 2.88
C ASN A 27 -27.28 12.17 1.44
N LEU A 28 -28.01 11.05 1.40
CA LEU A 28 -28.95 10.61 0.36
C LEU A 28 -28.41 10.22 -1.03
N CYS A 29 -28.18 8.92 -1.22
CA CYS A 29 -28.26 8.28 -2.53
C CYS A 29 -29.49 7.35 -2.54
N GLN A 30 -30.63 7.85 -3.00
CA GLN A 30 -31.74 7.01 -3.46
C GLN A 30 -31.67 7.00 -4.99
N THR A 31 -31.11 5.94 -5.57
CA THR A 31 -31.21 5.71 -7.02
C THR A 31 -32.52 4.99 -7.31
N GLY A 32 -33.51 5.76 -7.78
CA GLY A 32 -34.69 5.23 -8.44
C GLY A 32 -34.33 4.60 -9.79
N HIS A 33 -34.85 3.40 -10.00
CA HIS A 33 -34.88 2.71 -11.29
C HIS A 33 -35.76 3.51 -12.27
N ALA A 34 -35.20 3.93 -13.40
CA ALA A 34 -35.98 4.35 -14.57
C ALA A 34 -35.35 3.73 -15.82
N SER A 35 -35.86 2.56 -16.18
CA SER A 35 -35.66 1.90 -17.46
C SER A 35 -36.47 2.64 -18.52
N LEU A 36 -35.80 3.25 -19.49
CA LEU A 36 -36.42 3.65 -20.75
C LEU A 36 -35.70 2.93 -21.89
N ASP A 37 -36.40 1.93 -22.44
CA ASP A 37 -36.11 1.26 -23.69
C ASP A 37 -36.10 2.29 -24.83
N LEU A 38 -34.97 2.39 -25.54
CA LEU A 38 -34.91 3.11 -26.81
C LEU A 38 -34.32 2.20 -27.89
N SER A 39 -35.16 1.91 -28.88
CA SER A 39 -34.88 1.08 -30.05
C SER A 39 -33.86 1.72 -31.00
N ARG A 40 -33.09 0.84 -31.65
CA ARG A 40 -31.93 1.05 -32.55
C ARG A 40 -32.11 1.93 -33.81
N SER A 41 -33.19 2.66 -34.02
CA SER A 41 -33.55 3.20 -35.35
C SER A 41 -33.47 4.72 -35.57
N GLN A 42 -32.85 5.51 -34.69
CA GLN A 42 -32.77 6.99 -34.89
C GLN A 42 -31.35 7.56 -35.06
N TYR A 43 -30.35 6.74 -35.35
CA TYR A 43 -28.96 7.21 -35.48
C TYR A 43 -28.59 7.86 -36.84
N ALA A 44 -29.54 8.23 -37.69
CA ALA A 44 -29.25 8.70 -39.05
C ALA A 44 -30.12 9.90 -39.48
N ARG A 45 -29.90 11.06 -38.85
CA ARG A 45 -30.13 12.38 -39.44
C ARG A 45 -29.72 13.42 -38.41
N LEU A 46 -28.56 14.03 -38.58
CA LEU A 46 -28.19 15.38 -38.09
C LEU A 46 -26.71 15.62 -38.45
N GLU A 47 -26.38 15.46 -39.73
CA GLU A 47 -25.26 16.19 -40.32
C GLU A 47 -25.86 17.36 -41.09
N LYS A 48 -25.21 18.53 -41.00
CA LYS A 48 -25.59 19.85 -41.53
C LYS A 48 -26.37 20.72 -40.55
N ASN A 49 -25.65 21.40 -39.67
CA ASN A 49 -25.48 22.85 -39.76
C ASN A 49 -24.60 23.38 -38.61
N SER A 50 -23.49 24.00 -39.01
CA SER A 50 -22.99 25.29 -38.54
C SER A 50 -23.12 25.67 -37.05
N LEU A 51 -21.94 25.90 -36.43
CA LEU A 51 -21.73 26.75 -35.24
C LEU A 51 -22.28 26.24 -33.90
N ALA A 52 -21.81 25.08 -33.46
CA ALA A 52 -21.74 24.74 -32.03
C ALA A 52 -20.52 23.85 -31.74
N ALA A 53 -19.35 24.26 -32.22
CA ALA A 53 -18.08 23.64 -31.85
C ALA A 53 -17.49 24.36 -30.63
N SER A 54 -17.85 23.93 -29.41
CA SER A 54 -16.98 24.13 -28.23
C SER A 54 -17.38 23.41 -26.95
N PHE A 55 -18.51 22.70 -26.89
CA PHE A 55 -18.93 22.06 -25.63
C PHE A 55 -19.38 20.62 -25.80
N CYS A 56 -18.55 19.77 -26.41
CA CYS A 56 -18.74 18.32 -26.30
C CYS A 56 -17.48 17.50 -26.68
N LEU A 57 -16.33 17.78 -26.07
CA LEU A 57 -15.15 16.94 -26.19
C LEU A 57 -14.47 16.73 -24.83
N CYS A 58 -15.22 16.20 -23.86
CA CYS A 58 -14.62 15.48 -22.73
C CYS A 58 -15.44 14.22 -22.37
N LYS A 59 -15.84 13.47 -23.39
CA LYS A 59 -16.26 12.06 -23.28
C LYS A 59 -15.42 11.18 -24.21
N LYS A 60 -14.14 11.50 -24.39
CA LYS A 60 -13.17 10.50 -24.83
C LYS A 60 -12.81 9.66 -23.63
N SER A 61 -13.65 8.65 -23.40
CA SER A 61 -13.19 7.30 -23.15
C SER A 61 -11.91 7.22 -22.30
N PHE A 62 -12.04 7.44 -20.99
CA PHE A 62 -11.20 6.71 -20.05
C PHE A 62 -11.74 5.27 -20.04
N ARG A 63 -11.47 4.59 -21.15
CA ARG A 63 -11.64 3.16 -21.27
C ARG A 63 -10.56 2.61 -20.37
N TRP A 64 -10.98 2.06 -19.23
CA TRP A 64 -10.15 1.12 -18.51
C TRP A 64 -9.90 -0.02 -19.49
N ASP A 65 -8.75 -0.02 -20.14
CA ASP A 65 -8.23 -1.23 -20.78
C ASP A 65 -7.94 -2.21 -19.65
N SER A 66 -8.93 -3.04 -19.35
CA SER A 66 -8.93 -4.08 -18.33
C SER A 66 -8.03 -5.28 -18.67
N GLU A 67 -7.10 -5.14 -19.62
CA GLU A 67 -6.33 -6.26 -20.19
C GLU A 67 -4.85 -6.28 -19.80
N ALA A 68 -4.37 -5.33 -18.99
CA ALA A 68 -3.07 -5.44 -18.34
C ALA A 68 -3.21 -5.08 -16.86
N GLY A 69 -3.40 -6.09 -16.01
CA GLY A 69 -3.50 -5.97 -14.55
C GLY A 69 -2.19 -5.57 -13.86
N VAL A 70 -1.48 -4.58 -14.39
CA VAL A 70 -0.28 -4.00 -13.79
C VAL A 70 -0.58 -2.55 -13.49
N LYS A 71 -0.87 -2.24 -12.22
CA LYS A 71 -1.03 -0.86 -11.76
C LYS A 71 0.23 -0.06 -12.15
N PRO A 72 0.10 1.16 -12.70
CA PRO A 72 1.26 1.96 -13.06
C PRO A 72 2.04 2.31 -11.79
N TYR A 73 3.19 1.69 -11.60
CA TYR A 73 4.17 2.11 -10.60
C TYR A 73 4.65 3.51 -11.00
N ARG A 74 4.32 4.55 -10.22
CA ARG A 74 4.93 5.87 -10.39
C ARG A 74 6.45 5.72 -10.25
N ILE A 75 7.17 6.29 -11.22
CA ILE A 75 8.63 6.32 -11.26
C ILE A 75 9.14 6.92 -9.94
N GLY A 76 9.84 6.12 -9.13
CA GLY A 76 10.36 6.49 -7.80
C GLY A 76 9.74 5.76 -6.61
N CYS A 77 8.60 5.08 -6.76
CA CYS A 77 8.02 4.27 -5.68
C CYS A 77 8.47 2.81 -5.82
N LYS A 78 9.42 2.37 -5.00
CA LYS A 78 9.79 0.95 -4.92
C LYS A 78 8.54 0.11 -4.61
N PRO A 79 8.30 -0.99 -5.33
CA PRO A 79 7.16 -1.86 -5.08
C PRO A 79 7.26 -2.52 -3.70
N VAL A 80 6.28 -2.26 -2.85
CA VAL A 80 6.24 -2.73 -1.45
C VAL A 80 5.85 -4.22 -1.35
N SER A 81 5.13 -4.74 -2.36
CA SER A 81 4.74 -6.14 -2.49
C SER A 81 4.87 -6.61 -3.93
N LYS A 82 5.01 -7.93 -4.10
CA LYS A 82 5.03 -8.61 -5.41
C LYS A 82 3.89 -9.62 -5.49
N PRO A 83 3.04 -9.61 -6.53
CA PRO A 83 2.04 -10.64 -6.72
C PRO A 83 2.73 -11.94 -7.16
N VAL A 84 2.41 -13.04 -6.48
CA VAL A 84 2.85 -14.39 -6.84
C VAL A 84 1.66 -15.34 -6.89
N ASP A 85 1.80 -16.43 -7.62
CA ASP A 85 0.75 -17.45 -7.68
C ASP A 85 0.73 -18.28 -6.40
N VAL A 86 -0.46 -18.57 -5.89
CA VAL A 86 -0.67 -19.31 -4.63
C VAL A 86 0.01 -20.68 -4.67
N GLY A 87 0.03 -21.35 -5.83
CA GLY A 87 0.71 -22.62 -6.01
C GLY A 87 2.23 -22.59 -5.87
N SER A 88 2.87 -21.42 -5.99
CA SER A 88 4.32 -21.25 -5.86
C SER A 88 4.79 -21.02 -4.42
N LEU A 89 3.85 -20.76 -3.50
CA LEU A 89 4.15 -20.51 -2.10
C LEU A 89 4.71 -21.76 -1.41
N LYS A 90 5.66 -21.55 -0.50
CA LYS A 90 6.29 -22.60 0.29
C LYS A 90 6.18 -22.28 1.77
N VAL A 91 6.19 -23.33 2.60
CA VAL A 91 6.27 -23.20 4.05
C VAL A 91 7.55 -22.46 4.44
N GLY A 92 7.45 -21.54 5.39
CA GLY A 92 8.53 -20.63 5.78
C GLY A 92 8.64 -19.36 4.92
N GLY A 93 7.87 -19.27 3.83
CA GLY A 93 7.72 -18.05 3.04
C GLY A 93 6.89 -16.97 3.75
N TYR A 94 6.78 -15.81 3.12
CA TYR A 94 5.99 -14.69 3.61
C TYR A 94 4.84 -14.37 2.66
N VAL A 95 3.73 -13.93 3.22
CA VAL A 95 2.51 -13.61 2.49
C VAL A 95 1.79 -12.46 3.17
N VAL A 96 1.13 -11.59 2.41
CA VAL A 96 0.29 -10.53 2.96
C VAL A 96 -1.14 -11.04 3.09
N ILE A 97 -1.68 -11.02 4.31
CA ILE A 97 -3.08 -11.38 4.60
C ILE A 97 -3.72 -10.21 5.35
N ASP A 98 -4.78 -9.64 4.77
CA ASP A 98 -5.48 -8.44 5.28
C ASP A 98 -4.55 -7.24 5.50
N GLY A 99 -3.58 -7.04 4.62
CA GLY A 99 -2.61 -5.94 4.71
C GLY A 99 -1.51 -6.13 5.76
N GLU A 100 -1.46 -7.30 6.43
CA GLU A 100 -0.39 -7.62 7.37
C GLU A 100 0.56 -8.68 6.80
N PRO A 101 1.88 -8.49 6.95
CA PRO A 101 2.84 -9.50 6.55
C PRO A 101 2.82 -10.65 7.56
N CYS A 102 2.59 -11.84 7.04
CA CYS A 102 2.49 -13.07 7.79
C CYS A 102 3.53 -14.08 7.29
N LYS A 103 4.06 -14.89 8.20
CA LYS A 103 4.93 -16.03 7.91
C LYS A 103 4.11 -17.30 7.75
N ILE A 104 4.30 -18.03 6.67
CA ILE A 104 3.58 -19.27 6.38
C ILE A 104 4.12 -20.38 7.27
N VAL A 105 3.25 -20.99 8.09
CA VAL A 105 3.58 -22.12 8.95
C VAL A 105 3.13 -23.44 8.33
N GLU A 106 1.98 -23.42 7.65
CA GLU A 106 1.40 -24.62 7.05
C GLU A 106 0.81 -24.29 5.68
N PHE A 107 0.99 -25.22 4.75
CA PHE A 107 0.47 -25.13 3.40
C PHE A 107 -0.16 -26.46 3.01
N GLU A 108 -1.48 -26.49 2.87
CA GLU A 108 -2.23 -27.68 2.49
C GLU A 108 -2.87 -27.48 1.12
N LYS A 109 -2.59 -28.39 0.18
CA LYS A 109 -3.25 -28.43 -1.12
C LYS A 109 -4.30 -29.53 -1.12
N SER A 110 -5.56 -29.13 -1.26
CA SER A 110 -6.69 -30.04 -1.40
C SER A 110 -6.66 -30.70 -2.78
N LYS A 111 -6.97 -32.00 -2.84
CA LYS A 111 -7.16 -32.69 -4.12
C LYS A 111 -8.37 -32.07 -4.84
N PRO A 112 -8.25 -31.75 -6.14
CA PRO A 112 -9.39 -31.27 -6.92
C PRO A 112 -10.47 -32.35 -6.99
N GLY A 113 -11.73 -31.94 -6.85
CA GLY A 113 -12.87 -32.81 -7.16
C GLY A 113 -13.08 -32.92 -8.67
N LYS A 114 -14.08 -33.72 -9.09
CA LYS A 114 -14.36 -34.00 -10.52
C LYS A 114 -14.49 -32.77 -11.43
N HIS A 115 -14.99 -31.65 -10.89
CA HIS A 115 -15.17 -30.39 -11.64
C HIS A 115 -14.49 -29.19 -10.98
N GLY A 116 -13.64 -29.40 -9.97
CA GLY A 116 -13.12 -28.33 -9.14
C GLY A 116 -11.63 -28.07 -9.35
N SER A 117 -11.23 -26.80 -9.30
CA SER A 117 -9.82 -26.44 -9.11
C SER A 117 -9.33 -26.90 -7.74
N ALA A 118 -8.04 -27.18 -7.65
CA ALA A 118 -7.40 -27.46 -6.36
C ALA A 118 -7.50 -26.20 -5.47
N LYS A 119 -7.87 -26.40 -4.20
CA LYS A 119 -7.91 -25.34 -3.19
C LYS A 119 -6.66 -25.43 -2.33
N ALA A 120 -6.00 -24.30 -2.11
CA ALA A 120 -4.92 -24.18 -1.15
C ALA A 120 -5.48 -23.57 0.15
N ARG A 121 -5.15 -24.19 1.27
CA ARG A 121 -5.34 -23.65 2.61
C ARG A 121 -3.96 -23.28 3.14
N ILE A 122 -3.80 -22.01 3.49
CA ILE A 122 -2.56 -21.46 4.00
C ILE A 122 -2.82 -21.01 5.43
N VAL A 123 -2.03 -21.52 6.37
CA VAL A 123 -2.02 -21.05 7.75
C VAL A 123 -0.74 -20.25 7.94
N ALA A 124 -0.89 -18.98 8.33
CA ALA A 124 0.21 -18.07 8.53
C ALA A 124 0.10 -17.36 9.89
N ILE A 125 1.23 -16.93 10.43
CA ILE A 125 1.31 -16.16 11.68
C ILE A 125 1.77 -14.75 11.33
N SER A 126 1.03 -13.74 11.80
CA SER A 126 1.41 -12.34 11.64
C SER A 126 2.73 -12.06 12.38
N ILE A 127 3.66 -11.40 11.70
CA ILE A 127 5.00 -11.13 12.25
C ILE A 127 4.93 -10.05 13.35
N PHE A 128 3.96 -9.15 13.26
CA PHE A 128 3.80 -8.04 14.22
C PHE A 128 2.83 -8.35 15.35
N THR A 129 1.72 -9.04 15.06
CA THR A 129 0.66 -9.26 16.05
C THR A 129 0.71 -10.66 16.66
N GLY A 130 1.51 -11.59 16.10
CA GLY A 130 1.56 -12.99 16.52
C GLY A 130 0.27 -13.78 16.26
N GLN A 131 -0.75 -13.16 15.64
CA GLN A 131 -2.04 -13.79 15.40
C GLN A 131 -1.97 -14.78 14.24
N LYS A 132 -2.61 -15.93 14.42
CA LYS A 132 -2.79 -16.93 13.35
C LYS A 132 -3.88 -16.47 12.39
N LYS A 133 -3.56 -16.41 11.10
CA LYS A 133 -4.48 -16.11 10.01
C LYS A 133 -4.54 -17.27 9.03
N ASN A 134 -5.74 -17.53 8.52
CA ASN A 134 -5.99 -18.59 7.56
C ASN A 134 -6.48 -17.98 6.25
N LEU A 135 -5.85 -18.35 5.13
CA LEU A 135 -6.27 -17.95 3.79
C LEU A 135 -6.64 -19.19 2.99
N ILE A 136 -7.83 -19.20 2.42
CA ILE A 136 -8.27 -20.24 1.48
C ILE A 136 -8.42 -19.59 0.12
N SER A 137 -7.63 -20.05 -0.84
CA SER A 137 -7.66 -19.54 -2.21
C SER A 137 -7.58 -20.70 -3.20
N PRO A 138 -8.16 -20.58 -4.41
CA PRO A 138 -7.77 -21.47 -5.50
C PRO A 138 -6.26 -21.40 -5.75
N VAL A 139 -5.67 -22.51 -6.20
CA VAL A 139 -4.22 -22.61 -6.50
C VAL A 139 -3.81 -21.67 -7.64
N ASP A 140 -4.74 -21.39 -8.55
CA ASP A 140 -4.57 -20.44 -9.66
C ASP A 140 -4.75 -18.97 -9.24
N GLY A 141 -5.11 -18.73 -7.97
CA GLY A 141 -5.22 -17.40 -7.41
C GLY A 141 -3.85 -16.73 -7.26
N LYS A 142 -3.85 -15.39 -7.24
CA LYS A 142 -2.67 -14.59 -6.94
C LYS A 142 -2.74 -14.08 -5.51
N THR A 143 -1.60 -14.03 -4.85
CA THR A 143 -1.46 -13.44 -3.52
C THR A 143 -0.23 -12.55 -3.47
N GLU A 144 -0.27 -11.53 -2.63
CA GLU A 144 0.84 -10.61 -2.47
C GLU A 144 1.89 -11.16 -1.49
N VAL A 145 3.14 -11.09 -1.90
CA VAL A 145 4.31 -11.36 -1.05
C VAL A 145 4.92 -10.03 -0.65
N PRO A 146 5.13 -9.77 0.65
CA PRO A 146 5.76 -8.54 1.09
C PRO A 146 7.25 -8.55 0.72
N MET A 147 7.78 -7.40 0.32
CA MET A 147 9.23 -7.22 0.23
C MET A 147 9.78 -6.95 1.63
N ILE A 148 10.76 -7.75 2.06
CA ILE A 148 11.43 -7.59 3.35
C ILE A 148 12.83 -7.02 3.08
N GLU A 149 13.05 -5.76 3.46
CA GLU A 149 14.38 -5.16 3.43
C GLU A 149 15.07 -5.40 4.78
N LYS A 150 16.21 -6.10 4.77
CA LYS A 150 17.03 -6.31 5.97
C LYS A 150 18.10 -5.24 6.03
N LYS A 151 18.09 -4.44 7.08
CA LYS A 151 19.03 -3.33 7.27
C LYS A 151 19.65 -3.40 8.66
N SER A 152 20.74 -2.68 8.82
CA SER A 152 21.46 -2.59 10.09
C SER A 152 21.30 -1.20 10.65
N GLY A 153 21.04 -1.12 11.94
CA GLY A 153 20.88 0.15 12.64
C GLY A 153 21.54 0.12 14.00
N GLN A 154 21.73 1.29 14.59
CA GLN A 154 22.23 1.47 15.94
C GLN A 154 21.13 2.00 16.85
N ILE A 155 21.07 1.50 18.09
CA ILE A 155 20.14 2.01 19.11
C ILE A 155 20.69 3.34 19.64
N ILE A 156 19.91 4.42 19.51
CA ILE A 156 20.25 5.72 20.10
C ILE A 156 19.78 5.74 21.56
N SER A 157 18.49 5.50 21.75
CA SER A 157 17.84 5.61 23.05
C SER A 157 16.69 4.59 23.17
N ILE A 158 16.40 4.19 24.41
CA ILE A 158 15.29 3.28 24.73
C ILE A 158 14.34 4.07 25.63
N ALA A 159 13.13 4.32 25.16
CA ALA A 159 12.11 5.10 25.83
C ALA A 159 10.97 4.19 26.27
N GLY A 160 11.21 3.38 27.32
CA GLY A 160 10.22 2.49 27.92
C GLY A 160 9.69 1.44 26.95
N ASN A 161 8.64 1.79 26.20
CA ASN A 161 7.93 0.92 25.26
C ASN A 161 8.30 1.13 23.78
N SER A 162 9.09 2.17 23.48
CA SER A 162 9.63 2.43 22.14
C SER A 162 11.16 2.52 22.15
N VAL A 163 11.76 2.23 21.01
CA VAL A 163 13.19 2.26 20.77
C VAL A 163 13.47 3.18 19.60
N GLN A 164 14.38 4.13 19.80
CA GLN A 164 14.85 5.01 18.73
C GLN A 164 16.09 4.40 18.08
N LEU A 165 16.02 4.19 16.77
CA LEU A 165 17.06 3.60 15.96
C LEU A 165 17.57 4.60 14.92
N MET A 166 18.87 4.52 14.64
CA MET A 166 19.50 5.17 13.49
C MET A 166 19.92 4.11 12.48
N ASP A 167 19.49 4.24 11.22
CA ASP A 167 19.99 3.38 10.16
C ASP A 167 21.47 3.67 9.85
N LEU A 168 22.29 2.64 9.61
CA LEU A 168 23.73 2.82 9.37
C LEU A 168 24.07 3.28 7.93
N GLU A 169 23.15 3.10 6.97
CA GLU A 169 23.40 3.46 5.57
C GLU A 169 22.85 4.85 5.24
N SER A 170 21.60 5.10 5.62
CA SER A 170 20.87 6.34 5.34
C SER A 170 20.98 7.39 6.44
N TYR A 171 21.45 7.02 7.64
CA TYR A 171 21.47 7.87 8.84
C TYR A 171 20.10 8.43 9.24
N GLU A 172 19.02 7.88 8.69
CA GLU A 172 17.66 8.23 9.08
C GLU A 172 17.38 7.70 10.49
N THR A 173 16.74 8.53 11.31
CA THR A 173 16.31 8.15 12.65
C THR A 173 14.82 7.88 12.67
N PHE A 174 14.41 6.80 13.33
CA PHE A 174 13.02 6.40 13.43
C PHE A 174 12.75 5.65 14.75
N GLU A 175 11.47 5.60 15.13
CA GLU A 175 11.01 4.92 16.34
C GLU A 175 10.35 3.60 15.98
N THR A 176 10.64 2.56 16.76
CA THR A 176 10.01 1.23 16.65
C THR A 176 9.51 0.78 18.01
N PRO A 177 8.45 -0.06 18.06
CA PRO A 177 8.03 -0.68 19.30
C PRO A 177 9.08 -1.69 19.78
N MET A 178 9.13 -1.92 21.09
CA MET A 178 9.97 -2.96 21.68
C MET A 178 9.63 -4.35 21.09
N PRO A 179 10.61 -5.18 20.71
CA PRO A 179 10.34 -6.54 20.23
C PRO A 179 9.70 -7.39 21.34
N ASP A 180 8.87 -8.36 20.97
CA ASP A 180 8.20 -9.24 21.95
C ASP A 180 9.16 -10.20 22.66
N ASP A 181 10.29 -10.53 22.02
CA ASP A 181 11.27 -11.50 22.50
C ASP A 181 12.03 -10.99 23.76
N GLU A 182 11.85 -11.72 24.87
CA GLU A 182 12.48 -11.45 26.18
C GLU A 182 14.01 -11.46 26.14
N GLU A 183 14.62 -12.34 25.35
CA GLU A 183 16.08 -12.41 25.22
C GLU A 183 16.59 -11.19 24.47
N LEU A 184 15.90 -10.84 23.40
CA LEU A 184 16.26 -9.68 22.59
C LEU A 184 16.17 -8.40 23.42
N LYS A 185 15.10 -8.24 24.23
CA LYS A 185 14.92 -7.11 25.15
C LYS A 185 16.10 -6.94 26.11
N ARG A 186 16.62 -8.04 26.68
CA ARG A 186 17.76 -8.00 27.63
C ARG A 186 19.07 -7.59 26.97
N LEU A 187 19.22 -7.89 25.68
CA LEU A 187 20.44 -7.59 24.92
C LEU A 187 20.46 -6.17 24.35
N MET A 188 19.33 -5.44 24.42
CA MET A 188 19.21 -4.07 23.96
C MET A 188 19.92 -3.13 24.93
N ALA A 189 21.00 -2.51 24.45
CA ALA A 189 21.69 -1.44 25.14
C ALA A 189 21.82 -0.23 24.21
N PRO A 190 21.86 1.00 24.74
CA PRO A 190 22.23 2.17 23.95
C PRO A 190 23.56 1.94 23.24
N ASN A 191 23.68 2.43 22.01
CA ASN A 191 24.80 2.25 21.09
C ASN A 191 25.03 0.83 20.55
N ALA A 192 24.19 -0.16 20.88
CA ALA A 192 24.30 -1.49 20.29
C ALA A 192 23.86 -1.50 18.82
N GLU A 193 24.55 -2.28 18.00
CA GLU A 193 24.14 -2.55 16.62
C GLU A 193 23.08 -3.67 16.56
N VAL A 194 22.06 -3.46 15.74
CA VAL A 194 20.96 -4.40 15.54
C VAL A 194 20.65 -4.56 14.06
N GLU A 195 20.15 -5.72 13.68
CA GLU A 195 19.49 -5.92 12.41
C GLU A 195 17.99 -5.72 12.59
N TYR A 196 17.45 -4.83 11.79
CA TYR A 196 16.02 -4.56 11.72
C TYR A 196 15.50 -4.86 10.31
N TRP A 197 14.24 -5.25 10.23
CA TRP A 197 13.55 -5.52 8.98
C TRP A 197 12.53 -4.42 8.73
N ASP A 198 12.48 -3.92 7.49
CA ASP A 198 11.42 -3.04 7.00
C ASP A 198 10.48 -3.84 6.11
N VAL A 199 9.21 -3.92 6.53
CA VAL A 199 8.17 -4.68 5.86
C VAL A 199 6.92 -3.82 5.75
N LEU A 200 6.54 -3.44 4.53
CA LEU A 200 5.39 -2.56 4.27
C LEU A 200 5.43 -1.23 5.05
N GLY A 201 6.62 -0.68 5.29
CA GLY A 201 6.83 0.56 6.04
C GLY A 201 6.76 0.38 7.57
N LYS A 202 6.51 -0.84 8.05
CA LYS A 202 6.62 -1.20 9.47
C LYS A 202 8.01 -1.77 9.71
N LYS A 203 8.70 -1.22 10.70
CA LYS A 203 10.07 -1.63 11.05
C LYS A 203 10.05 -2.44 12.34
N MET A 204 10.82 -3.52 12.39
CA MET A 204 10.98 -4.35 13.59
C MET A 204 12.42 -4.80 13.77
N ILE A 205 12.84 -4.95 15.02
CA ILE A 205 14.15 -5.46 15.37
C ILE A 205 14.06 -6.98 15.45
N VAL A 206 14.98 -7.69 14.79
CA VAL A 206 14.96 -9.16 14.75
C VAL A 206 16.11 -9.77 15.52
N ARG A 207 17.31 -9.20 15.38
CA ARG A 207 18.50 -9.71 16.04
C ARG A 207 19.46 -8.59 16.38
N LYS A 208 20.25 -8.79 17.44
CA LYS A 208 21.42 -7.97 17.71
C LYS A 208 22.55 -8.39 16.78
N LYS A 209 23.30 -7.42 16.22
CA LYS A 209 24.60 -7.68 15.60
C LYS A 209 25.62 -7.68 16.73
N GLY A 210 26.26 -8.83 16.93
CA GLY A 210 27.27 -9.09 17.96
C GLY A 210 28.33 -10.03 17.42
#